data_AF-A0A6I3HAP5-F1
#
_entry.id   AF-A0A6I3HAP5-F1
#
_cell.length_a   1.000
_cell.length_b   1.000
_cell.length_c   1.000
_cell.angle_alpha   90.00
_cell.angle_beta   90.00
_cell.angle_gamma   90.00
#
_symmetry.space_group_name_H-M   'P 1'
#
loop_
_entity.id
_entity.type
_entity.pdbx_description
1 polymer ?
#
loop_
_entity_poly.entity_id
_entity_poly.type
_entity_poly.pdbx_seq_one_letter_code
_entity_poly.pdbx_strand_id
1 'polypeptide(L)'
;MNGSSARVPGRLLMVKVACSRSTSPIGVALPSPMLSLRRLTDGSVRSVMDVIYDNDEAHLDGQGSAVTIGAFDGVHRGHRQVIATLRGLAADRDLRTVVVTFDRHPASVVRPESAPLLLTDLDQKLELLAQCGVDAAFVVRFDEQRAQETAAEFITADLVGTLNAKLVTVGSDFHFGNKRAGNVELLVEMGGDLGFETLAHELVDLNGQPSNESVSSTRIRAALRGGDLESANAMLGRPHEVRGVVGHGDGRARDLGFRTANLAIPETICLPADGIYAGWCRTPDGVNRACAISLGRRPTFYEFADTSLLEAHLIDFDADLYGQELAVQFVAHLRNELKFDSVDALIAQMGKDVDQCRTLLLG
;
A
#
# COMPACT_ATOMS: atom_id res chain seq x y z
N MET A 1 20.98 46.68 -13.43
CA MET A 1 21.06 45.33 -14.01
C MET A 1 20.25 44.42 -13.09
N ASN A 2 18.94 44.33 -13.30
CA ASN A 2 18.04 43.60 -12.41
C ASN A 2 17.57 42.33 -13.12
N GLY A 3 18.04 41.19 -12.60
CA GLY A 3 17.59 39.86 -13.01
C GLY A 3 16.23 39.54 -12.38
N SER A 4 15.26 39.22 -13.23
CA SER A 4 13.97 38.66 -12.87
C SER A 4 14.11 37.16 -12.71
N SER A 5 13.99 36.63 -11.48
CA SER A 5 13.83 35.20 -11.21
C SER A 5 12.34 34.89 -11.13
N ALA A 6 11.86 34.06 -12.06
CA ALA A 6 10.47 33.60 -12.14
C ALA A 6 10.22 32.52 -11.09
N ARG A 7 9.23 32.73 -10.22
CA ARG A 7 8.66 31.70 -9.34
C ARG A 7 7.86 30.70 -10.19
N VAL A 8 8.15 29.42 -10.05
CA VAL A 8 7.30 28.33 -10.53
C VAL A 8 6.31 27.97 -9.40
N PRO A 9 4.99 27.99 -9.61
CA PRO A 9 4.04 27.60 -8.58
C PRO A 9 3.94 26.07 -8.47
N GLY A 10 4.04 25.54 -7.25
CA GLY A 10 3.80 24.13 -6.93
C GLY A 10 2.35 23.72 -7.25
N ARG A 11 2.18 22.54 -7.83
CA ARG A 11 0.87 21.98 -8.20
C ARG A 11 0.24 21.29 -6.98
N LEU A 12 -0.87 21.83 -6.49
CA LEU A 12 -1.79 21.18 -5.55
C LEU A 12 -2.63 20.13 -6.31
N LEU A 13 -2.53 18.84 -5.95
CA LEU A 13 -3.30 17.76 -6.57
C LEU A 13 -4.60 17.53 -5.77
N MET A 14 -5.76 17.92 -6.29
CA MET A 14 -7.08 17.70 -5.67
C MET A 14 -7.76 16.42 -6.21
N VAL A 15 -8.32 15.56 -5.34
CA VAL A 15 -9.04 14.34 -5.74
C VAL A 15 -10.40 14.20 -4.99
N LYS A 16 -11.51 13.85 -5.68
CA LYS A 16 -12.89 13.69 -5.12
C LYS A 16 -13.66 12.53 -5.78
N VAL A 17 -14.53 11.80 -5.04
CA VAL A 17 -15.34 10.63 -5.52
C VAL A 17 -16.72 10.49 -4.83
N ALA A 18 -17.71 9.91 -5.52
CA ALA A 18 -19.01 9.44 -5.00
C ALA A 18 -19.20 7.90 -5.15
N CYS A 19 -20.05 7.30 -4.31
CA CYS A 19 -20.20 5.85 -4.08
C CYS A 19 -21.58 5.31 -4.50
N SER A 20 -21.67 4.17 -5.19
CA SER A 20 -22.90 3.37 -5.32
C SER A 20 -22.60 1.90 -4.99
N ARG A 21 -23.39 1.31 -4.09
CA ARG A 21 -23.21 -0.06 -3.59
C ARG A 21 -23.81 -1.10 -4.53
N SER A 22 -23.06 -2.13 -4.89
CA SER A 22 -23.58 -3.44 -5.28
C SER A 22 -22.73 -4.53 -4.61
N THR A 23 -23.34 -5.66 -4.24
CA THR A 23 -22.72 -6.77 -3.50
C THR A 23 -22.71 -8.03 -4.37
N SER A 24 -21.58 -8.75 -4.38
CA SER A 24 -21.40 -10.06 -5.04
C SER A 24 -21.93 -11.22 -4.17
N PRO A 25 -22.32 -12.39 -4.73
CA PRO A 25 -22.92 -13.50 -3.99
C PRO A 25 -21.97 -14.27 -3.06
N ILE A 26 -20.66 -14.11 -3.23
CA ILE A 26 -19.64 -14.68 -2.34
C ILE A 26 -19.17 -13.51 -1.48
N GLY A 27 -19.17 -13.63 -0.15
CA GLY A 27 -18.95 -12.56 0.85
C GLY A 27 -17.62 -11.77 0.78
N VAL A 28 -16.93 -11.79 -0.36
CA VAL A 28 -15.89 -10.86 -0.75
C VAL A 28 -16.56 -9.57 -1.24
N ALA A 29 -16.37 -8.48 -0.50
CA ALA A 29 -16.77 -7.16 -0.98
C ALA A 29 -16.14 -6.92 -2.36
N LEU A 30 -16.94 -6.50 -3.35
CA LEU A 30 -16.39 -6.01 -4.62
C LEU A 30 -15.30 -4.98 -4.28
N PRO A 31 -14.14 -5.00 -4.98
CA PRO A 31 -13.11 -4.02 -4.74
C PRO A 31 -13.75 -2.63 -4.82
N SER A 32 -13.67 -1.88 -3.71
CA SER A 32 -14.17 -0.51 -3.69
C SER A 32 -13.52 0.24 -4.84
N PRO A 33 -14.26 1.05 -5.62
CA PRO A 33 -13.63 1.88 -6.63
C PRO A 33 -12.62 2.80 -5.91
N MET A 34 -11.32 2.51 -6.06
CA MET A 34 -10.27 3.47 -5.75
C MET A 34 -10.33 4.61 -6.77
N LEU A 35 -9.96 5.81 -6.34
CA LEU A 35 -10.36 7.06 -6.94
C LEU A 35 -10.04 7.14 -8.45
N SER A 36 -11.08 7.14 -9.30
CA SER A 36 -10.98 7.61 -10.68
C SER A 36 -11.35 9.09 -10.73
N LEU A 37 -10.47 9.93 -11.28
CA LEU A 37 -10.67 11.37 -11.45
C LEU A 37 -11.84 11.69 -12.39
N ARG A 38 -13.04 11.96 -11.86
CA ARG A 38 -14.10 12.70 -12.58
C ARG A 38 -14.90 13.62 -11.67
N ARG A 39 -15.13 14.86 -12.13
CA ARG A 39 -15.92 15.90 -11.45
C ARG A 39 -17.35 15.43 -11.17
N LEU A 40 -17.82 15.64 -9.94
CA LEU A 40 -19.25 15.68 -9.60
C LEU A 40 -19.60 17.00 -8.91
N THR A 41 -20.84 17.42 -9.14
CA THR A 41 -21.39 18.77 -8.98
C THR A 41 -22.36 18.90 -7.80
N ASP A 42 -22.23 18.11 -6.73
CA ASP A 42 -23.07 18.29 -5.53
C ASP A 42 -22.27 18.63 -4.27
N GLY A 43 -22.81 19.56 -3.49
CA GLY A 43 -22.15 20.30 -2.42
C GLY A 43 -22.02 19.58 -1.08
N SER A 44 -21.66 18.29 -1.06
CA SER A 44 -21.28 17.59 0.18
C SER A 44 -19.75 17.47 0.29
N VAL A 45 -19.13 18.31 1.12
CA VAL A 45 -17.67 18.37 1.25
C VAL A 45 -17.20 17.26 2.21
N ARG A 46 -16.73 16.13 1.68
CA ARG A 46 -15.78 15.27 2.41
C ARG A 46 -14.37 15.84 2.19
N SER A 47 -13.61 16.05 3.26
CA SER A 47 -12.24 16.58 3.17
C SER A 47 -11.35 15.60 2.39
N VAL A 48 -10.47 16.15 1.56
CA VAL A 48 -9.38 15.42 0.88
C VAL A 48 -8.27 15.26 1.92
N MET A 49 -7.63 14.10 2.00
CA MET A 49 -6.46 13.91 2.87
C MET A 49 -5.30 14.73 2.32
N ASP A 50 -4.70 15.59 3.14
CA ASP A 50 -3.49 16.34 2.76
C ASP A 50 -2.27 15.40 2.74
N VAL A 51 -1.34 15.64 1.82
CA VAL A 51 -0.03 14.98 1.81
C VAL A 51 1.02 16.05 1.98
N ILE A 52 1.80 15.96 3.06
CA ILE A 52 2.82 16.93 3.44
C ILE A 52 4.15 16.20 3.42
N TYR A 53 5.15 16.72 2.70
CA TYR A 53 6.51 16.20 2.78
C TYR A 53 7.34 17.03 3.75
N ASP A 54 8.28 16.40 4.43
CA ASP A 54 9.14 17.05 5.43
C ASP A 54 10.06 18.16 4.88
N ASN A 55 10.15 18.30 3.56
CA ASN A 55 10.88 19.36 2.87
C ASN A 55 9.97 20.50 2.39
N ASP A 56 8.65 20.39 2.59
CA ASP A 56 7.71 21.44 2.22
C ASP A 56 7.65 22.50 3.34
N GLU A 57 7.54 23.79 2.97
CA GLU A 57 7.19 24.87 3.91
C GLU A 57 5.72 24.79 4.38
N ALA A 58 5.01 23.71 4.02
CA ALA A 58 3.60 23.52 4.34
C ALA A 58 3.46 23.07 5.81
N HIS A 59 2.88 23.96 6.61
CA HIS A 59 2.48 23.65 7.98
C HIS A 59 0.98 23.33 8.02
N LEU A 60 0.57 22.50 8.98
CA LEU A 60 -0.85 22.42 9.32
C LEU A 60 -1.29 23.82 9.80
N ASP A 61 -2.50 24.26 9.40
CA ASP A 61 -3.03 25.64 9.55
C ASP A 61 -3.23 26.12 11.02
N GLY A 62 -2.27 25.90 11.91
CA GLY A 62 -2.29 26.30 13.33
C GLY A 62 -3.20 25.43 14.22
N GLN A 63 -4.08 24.60 13.65
CA GLN A 63 -4.86 23.62 14.43
C GLN A 63 -3.94 22.55 15.00
N GLY A 64 -4.18 22.15 16.27
CA GLY A 64 -3.44 21.06 16.90
C GLY A 64 -3.73 19.72 16.23
N SER A 65 -2.75 18.81 16.28
CA SER A 65 -2.90 17.48 15.68
C SER A 65 -2.81 16.32 16.68
N ALA A 66 -3.54 15.26 16.37
CA ALA A 66 -3.34 13.93 16.92
C ALA A 66 -2.53 13.13 15.89
N VAL A 67 -1.36 12.66 16.30
CA VAL A 67 -0.36 12.05 15.43
C VAL A 67 -0.22 10.57 15.75
N THR A 68 -0.06 9.73 14.73
CA THR A 68 0.51 8.38 14.88
C THR A 68 1.70 8.20 13.94
N ILE A 69 2.68 7.38 14.33
CA ILE A 69 3.96 7.26 13.63
C ILE A 69 4.24 5.80 13.30
N GLY A 70 4.61 5.51 12.05
CA GLY A 70 4.96 4.16 11.66
C GLY A 70 5.33 3.99 10.19
N ALA A 71 5.87 2.81 9.86
CA ALA A 71 6.13 2.45 8.46
C ALA A 71 4.84 2.30 7.65
N PHE A 72 3.75 1.86 8.31
CA PHE A 72 2.44 1.64 7.71
C PHE A 72 2.44 0.74 6.45
N ASP A 73 3.47 -0.10 6.28
CA ASP A 73 3.62 -0.93 5.09
C ASP A 73 2.49 -1.96 4.98
N GLY A 74 1.76 -1.90 3.87
CA GLY A 74 0.56 -2.70 3.65
C GLY A 74 -0.74 -2.13 4.21
N VAL A 75 -0.71 -1.11 5.10
CA VAL A 75 -1.89 -0.54 5.79
C VAL A 75 -2.90 -1.62 6.20
N HIS A 76 -2.38 -2.66 6.86
CA HIS A 76 -3.13 -3.86 7.24
C HIS A 76 -4.14 -3.57 8.36
N ARG A 77 -4.95 -4.57 8.74
CA ARG A 77 -6.01 -4.39 9.76
C ARG A 77 -5.50 -3.82 11.08
N GLY A 78 -4.33 -4.25 11.55
CA GLY A 78 -3.66 -3.64 12.71
C GLY A 78 -3.46 -2.13 12.57
N HIS A 79 -2.84 -1.67 11.48
CA HIS A 79 -2.67 -0.24 11.18
C HIS A 79 -4.01 0.51 11.11
N ARG A 80 -5.02 -0.08 10.46
CA ARG A 80 -6.36 0.53 10.35
C ARG A 80 -7.01 0.72 11.71
N GLN A 81 -6.80 -0.22 12.63
CA GLN A 81 -7.29 -0.09 14.00
C GLN A 81 -6.58 1.04 14.76
N VAL A 82 -5.25 1.15 14.64
CA VAL A 82 -4.48 2.27 15.23
C VAL A 82 -5.01 3.61 14.73
N ILE A 83 -5.24 3.72 13.42
CA ILE A 83 -5.80 4.93 12.80
C ILE A 83 -7.23 5.19 13.28
N ALA A 84 -8.07 4.16 13.40
CA ALA A 84 -9.43 4.31 13.92
C ALA A 84 -9.43 4.83 15.37
N THR A 85 -8.56 4.31 16.23
CA THR A 85 -8.38 4.79 17.61
C THR A 85 -7.90 6.23 17.63
N LEU A 86 -6.89 6.58 16.82
CA LEU A 86 -6.42 7.97 16.67
C LEU A 86 -7.56 8.92 16.31
N ARG A 87 -8.40 8.54 15.34
CA ARG A 87 -9.55 9.33 14.91
C ARG A 87 -10.57 9.55 16.01
N GLY A 88 -10.85 8.53 16.83
CA GLY A 88 -11.71 8.69 18.01
C GLY A 88 -11.13 9.71 19.00
N LEU A 89 -9.86 9.54 19.38
CA LEU A 89 -9.20 10.43 20.34
C LEU A 89 -9.08 11.87 19.85
N ALA A 90 -8.87 12.06 18.54
CA ALA A 90 -8.77 13.36 17.90
C ALA A 90 -10.11 14.09 17.86
N ALA A 91 -11.19 13.37 17.55
CA ALA A 91 -12.54 13.93 17.51
C ALA A 91 -12.97 14.47 18.90
N ASP A 92 -12.64 13.76 19.97
CA ASP A 92 -12.93 14.19 21.35
C ASP A 92 -12.18 15.47 21.77
N ARG A 93 -11.11 15.83 21.04
CA ARG A 93 -10.18 16.93 21.35
C ARG A 93 -10.15 18.03 20.29
N ASP A 94 -10.99 17.94 19.26
CA ASP A 94 -11.00 18.86 18.10
C ASP A 94 -9.62 18.98 17.41
N LEU A 95 -8.93 17.85 17.26
CA LEU A 95 -7.60 17.76 16.64
C LEU A 95 -7.68 17.21 15.21
N ARG A 96 -6.78 17.67 14.34
CA ARG A 96 -6.56 17.03 13.03
C ARG A 96 -5.84 15.70 13.21
N THR A 97 -6.25 14.69 12.45
CA THR A 97 -5.56 13.40 12.43
C THR A 97 -4.44 13.35 11.42
N VAL A 98 -3.25 12.98 11.88
CA VAL A 98 -2.04 12.93 11.05
C VAL A 98 -1.36 11.57 11.20
N VAL A 99 -1.06 10.95 10.06
CA VAL A 99 -0.20 9.77 10.01
C VAL A 99 1.18 10.18 9.55
N VAL A 100 2.19 10.02 10.41
CA VAL A 100 3.60 10.14 10.02
C VAL A 100 4.06 8.80 9.46
N THR A 101 4.56 8.83 8.22
CA THR A 101 5.14 7.68 7.54
C THR A 101 6.39 8.09 6.76
N PHE A 102 7.00 7.13 6.06
CA PHE A 102 8.27 7.32 5.35
C PHE A 102 8.08 7.07 3.84
N ASP A 103 8.81 7.80 3.00
CA ASP A 103 8.80 7.60 1.54
C ASP A 103 9.30 6.20 1.13
N ARG A 104 10.20 5.64 1.95
CA ARG A 104 10.75 4.28 1.85
C ARG A 104 10.80 3.61 3.21
N HIS A 105 10.92 2.29 3.23
CA HIS A 105 11.07 1.58 4.50
C HIS A 105 12.41 1.95 5.15
N PRO A 106 12.48 2.43 6.40
CA PRO A 106 13.74 2.89 7.02
C PRO A 106 14.90 1.88 6.96
N ALA A 107 14.58 0.59 7.08
CA ALA A 107 15.54 -0.51 6.90
C ALA A 107 16.28 -0.51 5.55
N SER A 108 15.71 0.03 4.47
CA SER A 108 16.39 0.13 3.18
C SER A 108 17.54 1.13 3.18
N VAL A 109 17.60 2.02 4.17
CA VAL A 109 18.71 2.97 4.36
C VAL A 109 19.66 2.47 5.44
N VAL A 110 19.14 2.08 6.60
CA VAL A 110 20.00 1.72 7.75
C VAL A 110 20.56 0.30 7.70
N ARG A 111 19.93 -0.60 6.92
CA ARG A 111 20.32 -2.00 6.79
C ARG A 111 19.90 -2.61 5.43
N PRO A 112 20.32 -2.01 4.29
CA PRO A 112 19.81 -2.32 2.95
C PRO A 112 19.80 -3.82 2.63
N GLU A 113 20.85 -4.56 3.01
CA GLU A 113 20.99 -6.01 2.79
C GLU A 113 19.90 -6.87 3.45
N SER A 114 19.19 -6.33 4.43
CA SER A 114 18.14 -7.03 5.19
C SER A 114 16.80 -6.29 5.16
N ALA A 115 16.66 -5.31 4.27
CA ALA A 115 15.44 -4.57 4.11
C ALA A 115 14.31 -5.50 3.65
N PRO A 116 13.13 -5.46 4.31
CA PRO A 116 12.01 -6.28 3.86
C PRO A 116 11.47 -5.76 2.53
N LEU A 117 10.97 -6.67 1.69
CA LEU A 117 10.17 -6.30 0.53
C LEU A 117 8.89 -5.59 0.98
N LEU A 118 8.47 -4.57 0.26
CA LEU A 118 7.31 -3.73 0.57
C LEU A 118 6.01 -4.44 0.20
N LEU A 119 4.98 -4.29 1.03
CA LEU A 119 3.63 -4.75 0.70
C LEU A 119 2.89 -3.75 -0.20
N THR A 120 3.30 -2.49 -0.17
CA THR A 120 2.72 -1.40 -0.97
C THR A 120 3.81 -0.41 -1.37
N ASP A 121 3.72 0.18 -2.56
CA ASP A 121 4.46 1.40 -2.88
C ASP A 121 3.90 2.62 -2.12
N LEU A 122 4.55 3.78 -2.26
CA LEU A 122 4.15 5.00 -1.55
C LEU A 122 2.76 5.49 -1.98
N ASP A 123 2.48 5.52 -3.27
CA ASP A 123 1.21 6.03 -3.80
C ASP A 123 0.04 5.16 -3.32
N GLN A 124 0.19 3.84 -3.42
CA GLN A 124 -0.77 2.88 -2.89
C GLN A 124 -0.94 3.01 -1.38
N LYS A 125 0.16 3.21 -0.62
CA LYS A 125 0.09 3.44 0.82
C LYS A 125 -0.71 4.70 1.15
N LEU A 126 -0.47 5.80 0.46
CA LEU A 126 -1.20 7.06 0.66
C LEU A 126 -2.69 6.92 0.31
N GLU A 127 -3.02 6.21 -0.78
CA GLU A 127 -4.41 5.89 -1.13
C GLU A 127 -5.11 5.08 -0.02
N LEU A 128 -4.42 4.11 0.57
CA LEU A 128 -4.95 3.28 1.65
C LEU A 128 -5.09 4.05 2.98
N LEU A 129 -4.16 4.95 3.28
CA LEU A 129 -4.27 5.84 4.44
C LEU A 129 -5.46 6.80 4.29
N ALA A 130 -5.65 7.38 3.09
CA ALA A 130 -6.80 8.24 2.81
C ALA A 130 -8.13 7.49 3.00
N GLN A 131 -8.20 6.20 2.63
CA GLN A 131 -9.38 5.36 2.87
C GLN A 131 -9.68 5.12 4.35
N CYS A 132 -8.70 5.29 5.24
CA CYS A 132 -8.91 5.22 6.69
C CYS A 132 -9.55 6.50 7.26
N GLY A 133 -9.63 7.58 6.47
CA GLY A 133 -10.26 8.84 6.83
C GLY A 133 -9.41 9.74 7.72
N VAL A 134 -8.09 9.72 7.54
CA VAL A 134 -7.17 10.66 8.20
C VAL A 134 -7.15 11.99 7.46
N ASP A 135 -6.88 13.07 8.17
CA ASP A 135 -6.87 14.42 7.59
C ASP A 135 -5.58 14.73 6.86
N ALA A 136 -4.45 14.15 7.29
CA ALA A 136 -3.17 14.32 6.61
C ALA A 136 -2.25 13.09 6.74
N ALA A 137 -1.37 12.92 5.76
CA ALA A 137 -0.18 12.09 5.85
C ALA A 137 1.06 12.98 5.79
N PHE A 138 1.91 12.89 6.81
CA PHE A 138 3.24 13.51 6.83
C PHE A 138 4.28 12.48 6.39
N VAL A 139 4.86 12.69 5.22
CA VAL A 139 5.80 11.77 4.59
C VAL A 139 7.22 12.28 4.83
N VAL A 140 7.92 11.60 5.71
CA VAL A 140 9.35 11.81 5.97
C VAL A 140 10.14 11.21 4.82
N ARG A 141 10.97 12.03 4.16
CA ARG A 141 11.93 11.54 3.18
C ARG A 141 13.10 10.90 3.93
N PHE A 142 13.08 9.59 4.04
CA PHE A 142 14.05 8.89 4.88
C PHE A 142 15.34 8.61 4.09
N ASP A 143 16.39 9.37 4.38
CA ASP A 143 17.73 9.23 3.81
C ASP A 143 18.80 9.06 4.91
N GLU A 144 20.08 9.05 4.52
CA GLU A 144 21.18 8.91 5.47
C GLU A 144 21.24 10.04 6.50
N GLN A 145 20.86 11.26 6.10
CA GLN A 145 20.83 12.41 7.00
C GLN A 145 19.72 12.26 8.04
N ARG A 146 18.49 11.95 7.61
CA ARG A 146 17.37 11.65 8.53
C ARG A 146 17.64 10.44 9.42
N ALA A 147 18.41 9.46 8.95
CA ALA A 147 18.80 8.31 9.77
C ALA A 147 19.75 8.67 10.93
N GLN A 148 20.50 9.77 10.83
CA GLN A 148 21.41 10.25 11.88
C GLN A 148 20.75 11.17 12.90
N GLU A 149 19.56 11.66 12.61
CA GLU A 149 18.81 12.58 13.46
C GLU A 149 18.44 11.93 14.80
N THR A 150 18.62 12.70 15.87
CA THR A 150 18.25 12.26 17.22
C THR A 150 16.73 12.24 17.40
N ALA A 151 16.26 11.43 18.34
CA ALA A 151 14.83 11.40 18.67
C ALA A 151 14.31 12.78 19.14
N ALA A 152 15.13 13.57 19.84
CA ALA A 152 14.76 14.90 20.31
C ALA A 152 14.61 15.92 19.18
N GLU A 153 15.48 15.86 18.17
CA GLU A 153 15.37 16.69 16.95
C GLU A 153 14.07 16.38 16.22
N PHE A 154 13.75 15.09 16.01
CA PHE A 154 12.51 14.68 15.36
C PHE A 154 11.26 15.15 16.14
N ILE A 155 11.26 15.03 17.47
CA ILE A 155 10.15 15.53 18.30
C ILE A 155 9.97 17.04 18.15
N THR A 156 11.07 17.80 18.26
CA THR A 156 11.00 19.27 18.30
C THR A 156 10.72 19.87 16.92
N ALA A 157 11.39 19.39 15.87
CA ALA A 157 11.22 19.89 14.51
C ALA A 157 9.92 19.40 13.88
N ASP A 158 9.69 18.09 13.85
CA ASP A 158 8.57 17.53 13.08
C ASP A 158 7.28 17.50 13.90
N LEU A 159 7.27 16.88 15.08
CA LEU A 159 6.03 16.72 15.84
C LEU A 159 5.51 18.06 16.38
N VAL A 160 6.38 18.88 16.95
CA VAL A 160 5.99 20.17 17.54
C VAL A 160 6.02 21.28 16.49
N GLY A 161 7.15 21.48 15.82
CA GLY A 161 7.35 22.58 14.87
C GLY A 161 6.46 22.51 13.64
N THR A 162 6.43 21.36 12.96
CA THR A 162 5.68 21.20 11.71
C THR A 162 4.23 20.78 11.94
N LEU A 163 4.01 19.82 12.83
CA LEU A 163 2.70 19.19 13.00
C LEU A 163 1.86 19.78 14.13
N ASN A 164 2.43 20.63 15.00
CA ASN A 164 1.75 21.17 16.18
C ASN A 164 1.03 20.06 16.98
N ALA A 165 1.72 18.95 17.20
CA ALA A 165 1.17 17.79 17.90
C ALA A 165 0.66 18.19 19.29
N LYS A 166 -0.54 17.71 19.63
CA LYS A 166 -1.16 17.79 20.96
C LYS A 166 -1.37 16.41 21.56
N LEU A 167 -1.45 15.40 20.71
CA LEU A 167 -1.55 14.01 21.08
C LEU A 167 -0.68 13.18 20.15
N VAL A 168 0.12 12.27 20.69
CA VAL A 168 0.91 11.29 19.95
C VAL A 168 0.47 9.88 20.38
N THR A 169 0.14 9.03 19.42
CA THR A 169 -0.24 7.64 19.67
C THR A 169 0.69 6.68 18.93
N VAL A 170 1.34 5.79 19.68
CA VAL A 170 2.34 4.85 19.14
C VAL A 170 2.18 3.48 19.79
N GLY A 171 2.70 2.44 19.15
CA GLY A 171 2.74 1.10 19.75
C GLY A 171 3.60 1.10 21.01
N SER A 172 3.27 0.25 21.99
CA SER A 172 4.04 0.13 23.24
C SER A 172 5.51 -0.27 23.04
N ASP A 173 5.83 -0.92 21.92
CA ASP A 173 7.18 -1.30 21.50
C ASP A 173 7.81 -0.33 20.47
N PHE A 174 7.22 0.85 20.27
CA PHE A 174 7.69 1.82 19.29
C PHE A 174 9.06 2.41 19.65
N HIS A 175 9.93 2.48 18.64
CA HIS A 175 11.24 3.11 18.74
C HIS A 175 11.55 3.92 17.49
N PHE A 176 12.28 5.02 17.65
CA PHE A 176 12.61 5.97 16.58
C PHE A 176 13.91 6.73 16.88
N GLY A 177 14.31 7.61 15.97
CA GLY A 177 15.58 8.34 16.04
C GLY A 177 16.81 7.46 15.81
N ASN A 178 17.97 8.11 15.73
CA ASN A 178 19.26 7.46 15.48
C ASN A 178 19.50 6.29 16.44
N LYS A 179 19.91 5.15 15.88
CA LYS A 179 20.14 3.89 16.61
C LYS A 179 18.96 3.42 17.49
N ARG A 180 17.72 3.82 17.16
CA ARG A 180 16.51 3.49 17.94
C ARG A 180 16.58 4.00 19.39
N ALA A 181 17.26 5.12 19.61
CA ALA A 181 17.46 5.69 20.95
C ALA A 181 16.18 6.33 21.53
N GLY A 182 15.23 6.73 20.67
CA GLY A 182 13.91 7.20 21.10
C GLY A 182 12.95 6.06 21.35
N ASN A 183 12.15 6.18 22.40
CA ASN A 183 11.14 5.22 22.82
C ASN A 183 9.88 5.96 23.34
N VAL A 184 8.89 5.21 23.82
CA VAL A 184 7.65 5.77 24.39
C VAL A 184 7.92 6.63 25.63
N GLU A 185 8.87 6.23 26.49
CA GLU A 185 9.22 6.98 27.72
C GLU A 185 9.73 8.38 27.38
N LEU A 186 10.61 8.49 26.38
CA LEU A 186 11.13 9.77 25.89
C LEU A 186 10.01 10.66 25.32
N LEU A 187 9.04 10.08 24.59
CA LEU A 187 7.87 10.82 24.10
C LEU A 187 6.98 11.33 25.25
N VAL A 188 6.86 10.58 26.34
CA VAL A 188 6.11 11.02 27.53
C VAL A 188 6.85 12.15 28.24
N GLU A 189 8.15 12.00 28.46
CA GLU A 189 9.00 13.00 29.11
C GLU A 189 9.01 14.31 28.34
N MET A 190 9.44 14.28 27.07
CA MET A 190 9.50 15.48 26.24
C MET A 190 8.12 16.04 25.91
N GLY A 191 7.08 15.18 25.83
CA GLY A 191 5.71 15.62 25.60
C GLY A 191 5.18 16.51 26.72
N GLY A 192 5.48 16.18 27.97
CA GLY A 192 5.13 17.01 29.13
C GLY A 192 5.72 18.43 29.04
N ASP A 193 6.98 18.53 28.64
CA ASP A 193 7.68 19.81 28.51
C ASP A 193 7.27 20.61 27.26
N LEU A 194 6.93 19.92 26.17
CA LEU A 194 6.63 20.52 24.87
C LEU A 194 5.12 20.68 24.59
N GLY A 195 4.26 20.26 25.51
CA GLY A 195 2.81 20.49 25.47
C GLY A 195 2.03 19.51 24.60
N PHE A 196 2.43 18.23 24.56
CA PHE A 196 1.66 17.14 23.95
C PHE A 196 1.53 15.92 24.86
N GLU A 197 0.40 15.23 24.78
CA GLU A 197 0.14 13.96 25.47
C GLU A 197 0.66 12.78 24.63
N THR A 198 1.22 11.76 25.26
CA THR A 198 1.61 10.50 24.59
C THR A 198 0.78 9.34 25.13
N LEU A 199 0.13 8.58 24.23
CA LEU A 199 -0.60 7.35 24.55
C LEU A 199 0.01 6.15 23.83
N ALA A 200 0.40 5.14 24.60
CA ALA A 200 0.84 3.86 24.07
C ALA A 200 -0.37 2.93 23.87
N HIS A 201 -0.42 2.23 22.74
CA HIS A 201 -1.39 1.16 22.51
C HIS A 201 -0.73 -0.21 22.44
N GLU A 202 -1.44 -1.23 22.93
CA GLU A 202 -1.01 -2.62 22.81
C GLU A 202 -1.30 -3.18 21.42
N LEU A 203 -0.57 -4.24 21.04
CA LEU A 203 -0.82 -4.98 19.82
C LEU A 203 -2.14 -5.77 19.94
N VAL A 204 -3.00 -5.65 18.93
CA VAL A 204 -4.31 -6.32 18.88
C VAL A 204 -4.38 -7.39 17.79
N ASP A 205 -5.21 -8.41 17.99
CA ASP A 205 -5.54 -9.45 17.00
C ASP A 205 -6.57 -8.95 15.95
N LEU A 206 -7.01 -9.87 15.08
CA LEU A 206 -8.01 -9.61 14.04
C LEU A 206 -9.40 -9.25 14.60
N ASN A 207 -9.68 -9.57 15.87
CA ASN A 207 -10.92 -9.25 16.57
C ASN A 207 -10.80 -7.99 17.44
N GLY A 208 -9.64 -7.32 17.41
CA GLY A 208 -9.37 -6.13 18.21
C GLY A 208 -9.06 -6.41 19.68
N GLN A 209 -8.77 -7.66 20.04
CA GLN A 209 -8.38 -8.05 21.39
C GLN A 209 -6.86 -7.99 21.55
N PRO A 210 -6.32 -7.57 22.72
CA PRO A 210 -4.89 -7.64 22.99
C PRO A 210 -4.35 -9.05 22.77
N SER A 211 -3.35 -9.21 21.91
CA SER A 211 -2.84 -10.53 21.55
C SER A 211 -1.43 -10.50 20.95
N ASN A 212 -0.65 -11.54 21.27
CA ASN A 212 0.63 -11.83 20.62
C ASN A 212 0.46 -12.44 19.22
N GLU A 213 -0.75 -12.84 18.83
CA GLU A 213 -1.11 -13.23 17.45
C GLU A 213 -1.52 -12.00 16.61
N SER A 214 -0.87 -10.87 16.84
CA SER A 214 -1.18 -9.61 16.18
C SER A 214 -0.87 -9.62 14.69
N VAL A 215 -1.70 -8.92 13.92
CA VAL A 215 -1.48 -8.72 12.49
C VAL A 215 -0.24 -7.85 12.27
N SER A 216 0.73 -8.32 11.49
CA SER A 216 1.94 -7.55 11.19
C SER A 216 2.40 -7.70 9.74
N SER A 217 3.09 -6.69 9.20
CA SER A 217 3.68 -6.76 7.85
C SER A 217 4.63 -7.95 7.71
N THR A 218 5.34 -8.37 8.77
CA THR A 218 6.21 -9.56 8.75
C THR A 218 5.42 -10.84 8.50
N ARG A 219 4.29 -11.03 9.20
CA ARG A 219 3.42 -12.21 9.00
C ARG A 219 2.77 -12.22 7.63
N ILE A 220 2.35 -11.05 7.14
CA ILE A 220 1.75 -10.94 5.79
C ILE A 220 2.77 -11.33 4.73
N ARG A 221 4.02 -10.82 4.80
CA ARG A 221 5.08 -11.23 3.86
C ARG A 221 5.37 -12.73 3.93
N ALA A 222 5.38 -13.31 5.13
CA ALA A 222 5.57 -14.74 5.31
C ALA A 222 4.43 -15.56 4.67
N ALA A 223 3.18 -15.14 4.86
CA ALA A 223 2.02 -15.78 4.26
C ALA A 223 2.04 -15.70 2.73
N LEU A 224 2.32 -14.52 2.16
CA LEU A 224 2.46 -14.32 0.71
C LEU A 224 3.53 -15.24 0.12
N ARG A 225 4.75 -15.23 0.68
CA ARG A 225 5.87 -16.06 0.22
C ARG A 225 5.62 -17.56 0.44
N GLY A 226 4.84 -17.92 1.44
CA GLY A 226 4.44 -19.30 1.72
C GLY A 226 3.28 -19.80 0.86
N GLY A 227 2.71 -18.95 0.00
CA GLY A 227 1.55 -19.30 -0.84
C GLY A 227 0.20 -19.24 -0.12
N ASP A 228 0.17 -18.82 1.15
CA ASP A 228 -1.05 -18.62 1.93
C ASP A 228 -1.64 -17.21 1.66
N LEU A 229 -2.13 -17.05 0.44
CA LEU A 229 -2.75 -15.80 -0.02
C LEU A 229 -4.01 -15.46 0.80
N GLU A 230 -4.77 -16.46 1.24
CA GLU A 230 -6.00 -16.26 2.00
C GLU A 230 -5.70 -15.58 3.35
N SER A 231 -4.76 -16.11 4.13
CA SER A 231 -4.35 -15.48 5.38
C SER A 231 -3.74 -14.10 5.17
N ALA A 232 -2.95 -13.91 4.10
CA ALA A 232 -2.40 -12.60 3.75
C ALA A 232 -3.52 -11.58 3.50
N ASN A 233 -4.51 -11.94 2.68
CA ASN A 233 -5.66 -11.09 2.37
C ASN A 233 -6.53 -10.82 3.61
N ALA A 234 -6.72 -11.82 4.49
CA ALA A 234 -7.45 -11.67 5.74
C ALA A 234 -6.77 -10.67 6.69
N MET A 235 -5.44 -10.73 6.81
CA MET A 235 -4.62 -9.80 7.59
C MET A 235 -4.59 -8.38 6.99
N LEU A 236 -4.50 -8.26 5.67
CA LEU A 236 -4.57 -6.98 4.96
C LEU A 236 -5.98 -6.36 5.04
N GLY A 237 -7.02 -7.19 5.15
CA GLY A 237 -8.42 -6.78 5.03
C GLY A 237 -8.79 -6.32 3.62
N ARG A 238 -8.07 -6.83 2.61
CA ARG A 238 -8.28 -6.63 1.15
C ARG A 238 -7.42 -7.64 0.37
N PRO A 239 -7.71 -7.88 -0.92
CA PRO A 239 -6.77 -8.53 -1.82
C PRO A 239 -5.41 -7.82 -1.85
N HIS A 240 -4.31 -8.58 -1.80
CA HIS A 240 -2.97 -8.07 -2.06
C HIS A 240 -2.92 -7.48 -3.48
N GLU A 241 -2.40 -6.27 -3.63
CA GLU A 241 -2.35 -5.55 -4.90
C GLU A 241 -0.91 -5.15 -5.21
N VAL A 242 -0.47 -5.42 -6.43
CA VAL A 242 0.81 -4.98 -6.97
C VAL A 242 0.60 -4.12 -8.22
N ARG A 243 1.52 -3.20 -8.48
CA ARG A 243 1.47 -2.27 -9.60
C ARG A 243 2.70 -2.45 -10.49
N GLY A 244 2.51 -2.33 -11.79
CA GLY A 244 3.59 -2.43 -12.75
C GLY A 244 3.23 -1.93 -14.13
N VAL A 245 4.26 -1.54 -14.87
CA VAL A 245 4.13 -1.09 -16.26
C VAL A 245 4.13 -2.31 -17.17
N VAL A 246 3.21 -2.31 -18.15
CA VAL A 246 3.16 -3.36 -19.16
C VAL A 246 4.34 -3.22 -20.12
N GLY A 247 5.26 -4.18 -20.03
CA GLY A 247 6.40 -4.32 -20.91
C GLY A 247 6.14 -5.23 -22.11
N HIS A 248 7.14 -5.38 -22.96
CA HIS A 248 7.11 -6.38 -24.03
C HIS A 248 7.44 -7.76 -23.45
N GLY A 249 6.53 -8.71 -23.59
CA GLY A 249 6.78 -10.12 -23.34
C GLY A 249 7.24 -10.87 -24.60
N ASP A 250 7.43 -12.18 -24.48
CA ASP A 250 7.89 -13.04 -25.59
C ASP A 250 6.80 -13.28 -26.67
N GLY A 251 5.59 -12.72 -26.49
CA GLY A 251 4.47 -12.86 -27.43
C GLY A 251 3.88 -14.28 -27.54
N ARG A 252 4.46 -15.29 -26.91
CA ARG A 252 4.07 -16.71 -27.08
C ARG A 252 2.60 -17.00 -26.76
N ALA A 253 2.08 -16.47 -25.66
CA ALA A 253 0.68 -16.67 -25.28
C ALA A 253 -0.28 -16.08 -26.34
N ARG A 254 0.12 -14.99 -27.01
CA ARG A 254 -0.66 -14.35 -28.08
C ARG A 254 -0.85 -15.28 -29.27
N ASP A 255 0.19 -16.02 -29.65
CA ASP A 255 0.13 -17.02 -30.72
C ASP A 255 -0.77 -18.22 -30.36
N LEU A 256 -1.02 -18.43 -29.07
CA LEU A 256 -1.89 -19.46 -28.51
C LEU A 256 -3.34 -18.96 -28.24
N GLY A 257 -3.66 -17.73 -28.62
CA GLY A 257 -4.98 -17.12 -28.42
C GLY A 257 -5.18 -16.41 -27.08
N PHE A 258 -4.18 -16.41 -26.20
CA PHE A 258 -4.24 -15.76 -24.89
C PHE A 258 -3.41 -14.47 -24.89
N ARG A 259 -4.06 -13.31 -24.91
CA ARG A 259 -3.36 -12.02 -24.76
C ARG A 259 -3.05 -11.80 -23.28
N THR A 260 -1.78 -11.79 -22.92
CA THR A 260 -1.31 -11.50 -21.55
C THR A 260 -0.57 -10.17 -21.52
N ALA A 261 -0.89 -9.34 -20.52
CA ALA A 261 -0.08 -8.19 -20.16
C ALA A 261 1.10 -8.68 -19.31
N ASN A 262 2.34 -8.38 -19.72
CA ASN A 262 3.54 -8.70 -18.95
C ASN A 262 3.88 -7.49 -18.08
N LEU A 263 3.70 -7.59 -16.77
CA LEU A 263 3.92 -6.46 -15.86
C LEU A 263 5.34 -6.49 -15.30
N ALA A 264 6.07 -5.40 -15.48
CA ALA A 264 7.33 -5.16 -14.78
C ALA A 264 7.02 -4.64 -13.37
N ILE A 265 7.16 -5.52 -12.38
CA ILE A 265 6.98 -5.18 -10.95
C ILE A 265 8.34 -4.79 -10.37
N PRO A 266 8.43 -3.69 -9.58
CA PRO A 266 9.68 -3.35 -8.90
C PRO A 266 10.14 -4.48 -7.96
N GLU A 267 11.43 -4.79 -7.97
CA GLU A 267 12.03 -5.86 -7.14
C GLU A 267 11.89 -5.60 -5.64
N THR A 268 11.58 -4.37 -5.25
CA THR A 268 11.31 -3.99 -3.87
C THR A 268 9.93 -4.43 -3.37
N ILE A 269 9.03 -4.90 -4.24
CA ILE A 269 7.66 -5.32 -3.87
C ILE A 269 7.61 -6.80 -3.50
N CYS A 270 6.89 -7.12 -2.42
CA CYS A 270 6.63 -8.49 -2.00
C CYS A 270 5.54 -9.11 -2.88
N LEU A 271 5.94 -10.07 -3.70
CA LEU A 271 5.01 -10.88 -4.48
C LEU A 271 4.52 -12.11 -3.68
N PRO A 272 3.34 -12.66 -3.99
CA PRO A 272 2.95 -14.01 -3.57
C PRO A 272 3.94 -15.07 -4.09
N ALA A 273 3.82 -16.31 -3.62
CA ALA A 273 4.54 -17.44 -4.17
C ALA A 273 4.26 -17.64 -5.68
N ASP A 274 5.13 -18.37 -6.38
CA ASP A 274 4.91 -18.69 -7.80
C ASP A 274 3.67 -19.59 -7.95
N GLY A 275 2.82 -19.28 -8.93
CA GLY A 275 1.56 -19.97 -9.15
C GLY A 275 0.59 -19.23 -10.08
N ILE A 276 -0.59 -19.82 -10.26
CA ILE A 276 -1.70 -19.26 -11.01
C ILE A 276 -2.77 -18.79 -10.04
N TYR A 277 -3.25 -17.57 -10.26
CA TYR A 277 -4.19 -16.89 -9.39
C TYR A 277 -5.39 -16.33 -10.18
N ALA A 278 -6.55 -16.27 -9.54
CA ALA A 278 -7.65 -15.45 -9.99
C ALA A 278 -7.56 -14.07 -9.32
N GLY A 279 -7.83 -13.02 -10.08
CA GLY A 279 -7.73 -11.67 -9.56
C GLY A 279 -8.45 -10.61 -10.38
N TRP A 280 -8.26 -9.36 -9.96
CA TRP A 280 -8.75 -8.18 -10.67
C TRP A 280 -7.58 -7.36 -11.18
N CYS A 281 -7.64 -6.95 -12.44
CA CYS A 281 -6.72 -5.99 -13.03
C CYS A 281 -7.43 -4.65 -13.21
N ARG A 282 -6.95 -3.60 -12.54
CA ARG A 282 -7.39 -2.22 -12.76
C ARG A 282 -6.64 -1.65 -13.96
N THR A 283 -7.38 -1.27 -14.99
CA THR A 283 -6.84 -0.60 -16.18
C THR A 283 -6.85 0.93 -16.02
N PRO A 284 -6.13 1.71 -16.87
CA PRO A 284 -6.03 3.17 -16.74
C PRO A 284 -7.36 3.93 -16.83
N ASP A 285 -8.40 3.30 -17.38
CA ASP A 285 -9.78 3.82 -17.38
C ASP A 285 -10.47 3.71 -16.02
N GLY A 286 -9.80 3.16 -15.01
CA GLY A 286 -10.29 2.97 -13.64
C GLY A 286 -11.17 1.74 -13.46
N VAL A 287 -11.33 0.89 -14.49
CA VAL A 287 -12.20 -0.28 -14.42
C VAL A 287 -11.42 -1.50 -13.93
N ASN A 288 -11.98 -2.21 -12.95
CA ASN A 288 -11.48 -3.52 -12.53
C ASN A 288 -12.02 -4.60 -13.47
N ARG A 289 -11.10 -5.38 -14.05
CA ARG A 289 -11.40 -6.45 -15.01
C ARG A 289 -10.95 -7.78 -14.43
N ALA A 290 -11.78 -8.80 -14.54
CA ALA A 290 -11.40 -10.13 -14.06
C ALA A 290 -10.19 -10.61 -14.88
N CYS A 291 -9.21 -11.20 -14.20
CA CYS A 291 -8.02 -11.74 -14.86
C CYS A 291 -7.54 -13.04 -14.22
N ALA A 292 -6.97 -13.89 -15.07
CA ALA A 292 -6.09 -14.96 -14.63
C ALA A 292 -4.66 -14.39 -14.56
N ILE A 293 -3.97 -14.61 -13.45
CA ILE A 293 -2.64 -14.09 -13.19
C ILE A 293 -1.70 -15.29 -13.11
N SER A 294 -0.66 -15.29 -13.94
CA SER A 294 0.45 -16.21 -13.84
C SER A 294 1.63 -15.49 -13.21
N LEU A 295 2.11 -16.00 -12.09
CA LEU A 295 3.34 -15.55 -11.46
C LEU A 295 4.32 -16.71 -11.48
N GLY A 296 5.47 -16.52 -12.13
CA GLY A 296 6.40 -17.63 -12.31
C GLY A 296 7.73 -17.23 -12.90
N ARG A 297 8.70 -18.13 -12.83
CA ARG A 297 10.05 -17.89 -13.35
C ARG A 297 10.17 -18.51 -14.74
N ARG A 298 10.85 -17.80 -15.65
CA ARG A 298 11.20 -18.38 -16.95
C ARG A 298 12.49 -19.18 -16.85
N PRO A 299 12.47 -20.51 -17.03
CA PRO A 299 13.70 -21.27 -17.23
C PRO A 299 14.14 -21.12 -18.70
N THR A 300 14.74 -19.98 -19.06
CA THR A 300 15.33 -19.79 -20.40
C THR A 300 16.79 -19.37 -20.29
N PHE A 301 17.67 -20.24 -20.80
CA PHE A 301 19.14 -20.17 -21.00
C PHE A 301 20.05 -19.77 -19.84
N TYR A 302 19.54 -19.15 -18.78
CA TYR A 302 20.23 -18.95 -17.53
C TYR A 302 19.45 -19.73 -16.47
N GLU A 303 20.08 -20.72 -15.83
CA GLU A 303 19.49 -21.55 -14.76
C GLU A 303 19.02 -20.73 -13.52
N PHE A 304 19.17 -19.41 -13.55
CA PHE A 304 18.89 -18.48 -12.46
C PHE A 304 18.16 -17.23 -13.00
N ALA A 305 16.91 -17.36 -13.42
CA ALA A 305 16.06 -16.18 -13.53
C ALA A 305 15.74 -15.69 -12.10
N ASP A 306 16.40 -14.62 -11.69
CA ASP A 306 16.30 -14.08 -10.32
C ASP A 306 14.95 -13.42 -10.02
N THR A 307 14.16 -13.09 -11.05
CA THR A 307 12.88 -12.38 -10.92
C THR A 307 11.71 -13.18 -11.50
N SER A 308 10.61 -13.20 -10.74
CA SER A 308 9.35 -13.81 -11.17
C SER A 308 8.60 -12.85 -12.08
N LEU A 309 8.11 -13.34 -13.21
CA LEU A 309 7.35 -12.56 -14.18
C LEU A 309 5.88 -12.67 -13.86
N LEU A 310 5.22 -11.50 -13.80
CA LEU A 310 3.77 -11.41 -13.62
C LEU A 310 3.12 -11.21 -14.98
N GLU A 311 2.34 -12.19 -15.41
CA GLU A 311 1.54 -12.14 -16.63
C GLU A 311 0.05 -12.14 -16.28
N ALA A 312 -0.70 -11.13 -16.72
CA ALA A 312 -2.13 -11.01 -16.48
C ALA A 312 -2.93 -11.21 -17.78
N HIS A 313 -3.76 -12.24 -17.84
CA HIS A 313 -4.74 -12.46 -18.90
C HIS A 313 -6.08 -11.84 -18.48
N LEU A 314 -6.44 -10.70 -19.08
CA LEU A 314 -7.72 -10.04 -18.79
C LEU A 314 -8.83 -10.73 -19.58
N ILE A 315 -9.86 -11.16 -18.86
CA ILE A 315 -10.99 -11.93 -19.41
C ILE A 315 -11.90 -11.00 -20.22
N ASP A 316 -12.28 -11.43 -21.42
CA ASP A 316 -13.15 -10.69 -22.36
C ASP A 316 -12.66 -9.27 -22.69
N PHE A 317 -11.36 -9.04 -22.61
CA PHE A 317 -10.77 -7.72 -22.84
C PHE A 317 -9.74 -7.78 -23.96
N ASP A 318 -9.97 -6.95 -24.97
CA ASP A 318 -9.09 -6.85 -26.12
C ASP A 318 -8.72 -5.38 -26.41
N ALA A 319 -7.72 -4.88 -25.70
CA ALA A 319 -7.10 -3.58 -25.97
C ALA A 319 -5.58 -3.66 -25.77
N ASP A 320 -4.86 -2.76 -26.42
CA ASP A 320 -3.43 -2.59 -26.20
C ASP A 320 -3.17 -1.88 -24.87
N LEU A 321 -2.37 -2.52 -24.02
CA LEU A 321 -1.99 -2.03 -22.69
C LEU A 321 -0.50 -1.69 -22.61
N TYR A 322 0.29 -1.78 -23.69
CA TYR A 322 1.72 -1.52 -23.65
C TYR A 322 2.05 -0.13 -23.10
N GLY A 323 3.04 -0.07 -22.21
CA GLY A 323 3.47 1.16 -21.55
C GLY A 323 2.48 1.72 -20.52
N GLN A 324 1.31 1.09 -20.34
CA GLN A 324 0.36 1.48 -19.31
C GLN A 324 0.75 0.89 -17.97
N GLU A 325 0.50 1.62 -16.90
CA GLU A 325 0.56 1.08 -15.55
C GLU A 325 -0.76 0.37 -15.22
N LEU A 326 -0.66 -0.84 -14.68
CA LEU A 326 -1.79 -1.64 -14.23
C LEU A 326 -1.64 -1.98 -12.75
N ALA A 327 -2.76 -2.11 -12.07
CA ALA A 327 -2.79 -2.65 -10.70
C ALA A 327 -3.49 -4.01 -10.67
N VAL A 328 -2.81 -5.03 -10.16
CA VAL A 328 -3.29 -6.41 -10.14
C VAL A 328 -3.54 -6.86 -8.71
N GLN A 329 -4.76 -7.29 -8.44
CA GLN A 329 -5.25 -7.73 -7.14
C GLN A 329 -5.39 -9.25 -7.11
N PHE A 330 -4.71 -9.93 -6.19
CA PHE A 330 -4.74 -11.38 -6.04
C PHE A 330 -5.89 -11.80 -5.12
N VAL A 331 -6.92 -12.45 -5.68
CA VAL A 331 -8.12 -12.85 -4.94
C VAL A 331 -8.01 -14.29 -4.43
N ALA A 332 -7.63 -15.22 -5.30
CA ALA A 332 -7.56 -16.65 -4.96
C ALA A 332 -6.39 -17.33 -5.66
N HIS A 333 -5.71 -18.22 -4.96
CA HIS A 333 -4.74 -19.14 -5.56
C HIS A 333 -5.49 -20.29 -6.23
N LEU A 334 -5.20 -20.57 -7.50
CA LEU A 334 -5.83 -21.64 -8.27
C LEU A 334 -5.00 -22.92 -8.24
N ARG A 335 -3.70 -22.79 -8.53
CA ARG A 335 -2.75 -23.90 -8.59
C ARG A 335 -1.31 -23.42 -8.68
N ASN A 336 -0.38 -24.30 -8.31
CA ASN A 336 1.05 -24.11 -8.58
C ASN A 336 1.34 -24.17 -10.10
N GLU A 337 2.53 -23.72 -10.49
CA GLU A 337 3.04 -23.88 -11.85
C GLU A 337 3.13 -25.36 -12.25
N LEU A 338 2.79 -25.65 -13.52
CA LEU A 338 2.81 -27.00 -14.09
C LEU A 338 3.73 -27.00 -15.32
N LYS A 339 4.43 -28.12 -15.54
CA LYS A 339 5.11 -28.40 -16.81
C LYS A 339 4.15 -29.12 -17.74
N PHE A 340 4.19 -28.79 -19.02
CA PHE A 340 3.34 -29.41 -20.04
C PHE A 340 4.20 -30.08 -21.10
N ASP A 341 3.79 -31.29 -21.49
CA ASP A 341 4.49 -32.09 -22.51
C ASP A 341 4.08 -31.72 -23.94
N SER A 342 3.06 -30.86 -24.11
CA SER A 342 2.62 -30.34 -25.40
C SER A 342 1.95 -28.97 -25.28
N VAL A 343 1.92 -28.24 -26.41
CA VAL A 343 1.23 -26.95 -26.54
C VAL A 343 -0.28 -27.11 -26.32
N ASP A 344 -0.89 -28.18 -26.83
CA ASP A 344 -2.32 -28.43 -26.65
C ASP A 344 -2.70 -28.66 -25.19
N ALA A 345 -1.84 -29.36 -24.43
CA ALA A 345 -2.04 -29.56 -22.99
C ALA A 345 -1.96 -28.24 -22.21
N LEU A 346 -1.02 -27.35 -22.59
CA LEU A 346 -0.92 -26.00 -22.04
C LEU A 346 -2.19 -25.19 -22.32
N ILE A 347 -2.63 -25.12 -23.58
CA ILE A 347 -3.86 -24.38 -23.97
C ILE A 347 -5.07 -24.90 -23.20
N ALA A 348 -5.23 -26.23 -23.13
CA ALA A 348 -6.36 -26.84 -22.41
C ALA A 348 -6.35 -26.49 -20.92
N GLN A 349 -5.18 -26.44 -20.28
CA GLN A 349 -5.09 -26.05 -18.88
C GLN A 349 -5.33 -24.55 -18.68
N MET A 350 -4.80 -23.68 -19.57
CA MET A 350 -5.07 -22.24 -19.53
C MET A 350 -6.57 -21.94 -19.67
N GLY A 351 -7.28 -22.68 -20.53
CA GLY A 351 -8.74 -22.58 -20.64
C GLY A 351 -9.46 -22.89 -19.33
N LYS A 352 -9.07 -23.98 -18.64
CA LYS A 352 -9.62 -24.34 -17.32
C LYS A 352 -9.35 -23.27 -16.27
N ASP A 353 -8.13 -22.71 -16.26
CA ASP A 353 -7.75 -21.67 -15.31
C ASP A 353 -8.60 -20.40 -15.52
N VAL A 354 -8.87 -20.03 -16.79
CA VAL A 354 -9.76 -18.91 -17.15
C VAL A 354 -11.21 -19.19 -16.75
N ASP A 355 -11.72 -20.39 -17.00
CA ASP A 355 -13.08 -20.77 -16.62
C ASP A 355 -13.27 -20.77 -15.09
N GLN A 356 -12.25 -21.22 -14.35
CA GLN A 356 -12.23 -21.14 -12.89
C GLN A 356 -12.17 -19.69 -12.40
N CYS A 357 -11.37 -18.82 -13.04
CA CYS A 357 -11.37 -17.38 -12.74
C CYS A 357 -12.74 -16.75 -12.96
N ARG A 358 -13.40 -17.05 -14.09
CA ARG A 358 -14.76 -16.57 -14.38
C ARG A 358 -15.73 -16.97 -13.27
N THR A 359 -15.76 -18.26 -12.95
CA THR A 359 -16.67 -18.81 -11.92
C THR A 359 -16.44 -18.14 -10.56
N LEU A 360 -15.18 -17.93 -10.17
CA LEU A 360 -14.83 -17.34 -8.87
C LEU A 360 -15.16 -15.85 -8.78
N LEU A 361 -15.01 -15.10 -9.87
CA LEU A 361 -15.05 -13.63 -9.86
C LEU A 361 -16.34 -13.03 -10.43
N LEU A 362 -16.97 -13.71 -11.39
CA LEU A 362 -18.10 -13.20 -12.17
C LEU A 362 -19.41 -13.97 -11.88
N GLY A 363 -19.34 -15.12 -11.23
CA GLY A 363 -20.49 -16.03 -11.02
C GLY A 363 -20.74 -16.91 -12.23
#